data_AF-A0A4R0RJ33-F1
#
_entry.id   AF-A0A4R0RJ33-F1
#
_cell.length_a   1.000
_cell.length_b   1.000
_cell.length_c   1.000
_cell.angle_alpha   90.00
_cell.angle_beta   90.00
_cell.angle_gamma   90.00
#
_symmetry.space_group_name_H-M   'P 1'
#
loop_
_entity.id
_entity.type
_entity.pdbx_description
1 polymer ?
#
loop_
_entity_poly.entity_id
_entity_poly.type
_entity_poly.pdbx_seq_one_letter_code
_entity_poly.pdbx_strand_id
1 'polypeptide(L)'
;MADHGSHARIDCTPLPTPPPTEFASERNDDGVPVTSSIDWGRVVHQESRHVASWILYLHRRQDEQIIPLLETAASGLAIGPGVLPSKWPAFRETGVMRVCVDLMMEPGMLAPPTDLETFGPNQYVHKIIVLLSYCIRLLMDSKNNPQDAYYSRELYERRDEFFKFLWDIRLLISSANAAGTSISTLLPMFVQTSITWLVRIFDRYFDYVPTLSTYAAHSLLYHWSTCKPDSFTIDSISILRSLMAHDKDNIQEFVNDYISHSNNSHLRRLFFKFCQHLSGAFNPAPDEDAFSVFWVSCKFFTYRMDAFVPFDVMDVDGPLPSLTMSFHRQRCSGANVRTVSAPDLVKVLLPAFKAMSEAAPDLFDRKLSQYGGTLDVVSMIGQSIITVIEEKLQDDLDIPLDVLKRIQVSTAMQRLRDSNHSQSGSYVYLLRSTTRIWHDTLLAIDKIRAKGAGQRRLKDASLVAWRDYGSVFNLKESIRNHSAKTPSKLSDKSPYWKIKKRCFSNECACSVAYPTLHKFRVCKGCYRALYCSAKCQAADWEVGHRATRARVHDGLGEFVPGVDQTVARSVDGGLTVLAATMPAGVTGIERAGLNAVANTGGADNEFRELYADRLAAVD
;
A
#
# COMPACT_ATOMS: atom_id res chain seq x y z
N MET A 1 -37.78 4.15 -13.04
CA MET A 1 -38.49 5.18 -13.82
C MET A 1 -39.18 6.10 -12.83
N ALA A 2 -38.44 7.08 -12.35
CA ALA A 2 -38.94 8.12 -11.45
C ALA A 2 -38.64 9.47 -12.11
N ASP A 3 -39.61 10.36 -12.03
CA ASP A 3 -39.72 11.66 -12.69
C ASP A 3 -38.45 12.51 -12.44
N HIS A 4 -37.70 12.80 -13.51
CA HIS A 4 -36.54 13.69 -13.46
C HIS A 4 -37.04 15.11 -13.26
N GLY A 5 -37.12 15.51 -11.99
CA GLY A 5 -37.45 16.86 -11.56
C GLY A 5 -36.61 17.90 -12.29
N SER A 6 -37.33 18.81 -12.97
CA SER A 6 -37.02 20.23 -13.14
C SER A 6 -35.53 20.56 -13.12
N HIS A 7 -34.86 20.42 -14.27
CA HIS A 7 -33.64 21.14 -14.55
C HIS A 7 -33.91 22.63 -14.30
N ALA A 8 -33.34 23.17 -13.22
CA ALA A 8 -33.27 24.60 -13.00
C ALA A 8 -32.65 25.20 -14.27
N ARG A 9 -33.45 26.00 -14.98
CA ARG A 9 -33.01 26.75 -16.15
C ARG A 9 -31.77 27.53 -15.74
N ILE A 10 -30.73 27.46 -16.58
CA ILE A 10 -29.58 28.35 -16.52
C ILE A 10 -30.16 29.76 -16.49
N ASP A 11 -30.15 30.35 -15.29
CA ASP A 11 -30.60 31.70 -15.07
C ASP A 11 -29.82 32.58 -16.04
N CYS A 12 -30.52 33.38 -16.86
CA CYS A 12 -29.93 34.37 -17.76
C CYS A 12 -29.29 35.52 -16.97
N THR A 13 -28.44 35.17 -16.01
CA THR A 13 -27.59 36.10 -15.30
C THR A 13 -26.64 36.72 -16.33
N PRO A 14 -26.59 38.06 -16.41
CA PRO A 14 -25.69 38.74 -17.32
C PRO A 14 -24.27 38.20 -17.16
N LEU A 15 -23.57 38.02 -18.29
CA LEU A 15 -22.15 37.65 -18.25
C LEU A 15 -21.43 38.63 -17.31
N PRO A 16 -20.68 38.11 -16.32
CA PRO A 16 -19.98 38.99 -15.39
C PRO A 16 -18.99 39.87 -16.17
N THR A 17 -18.84 41.12 -15.73
CA THR A 17 -17.80 42.00 -16.28
C THR A 17 -16.43 41.35 -16.07
N PRO A 18 -15.52 41.41 -17.07
CA PRO A 18 -14.18 40.87 -16.93
C PRO A 18 -13.48 41.51 -15.72
N PRO A 19 -12.78 40.72 -14.88
CA PRO A 19 -11.95 41.28 -13.83
C PRO A 19 -10.92 42.25 -14.43
N PRO A 20 -10.48 43.27 -13.68
CA PRO A 20 -9.45 44.17 -14.17
C PRO A 20 -8.12 43.42 -14.30
N THR A 21 -7.36 43.75 -15.35
CA THR A 21 -5.95 43.39 -15.47
C THR A 21 -5.19 44.46 -16.24
N GLU A 22 -3.97 44.77 -15.81
CA GLU A 22 -3.03 45.62 -16.56
C GLU A 22 -2.17 44.83 -17.56
N PHE A 23 -2.25 43.48 -17.53
CA PHE A 23 -1.40 42.58 -18.30
C PHE A 23 -2.01 42.10 -19.61
N ALA A 24 -3.05 42.79 -20.11
CA ALA A 24 -3.57 42.60 -21.45
C ALA A 24 -2.83 43.53 -22.43
N SER A 25 -2.24 42.99 -23.49
CA SER A 25 -1.61 43.82 -24.52
C SER A 25 -2.63 44.48 -25.45
N GLU A 26 -3.86 43.97 -25.51
CA GLU A 26 -4.94 44.49 -26.35
C GLU A 26 -6.23 44.70 -25.53
N ARG A 27 -6.98 45.76 -25.88
CA ARG A 27 -8.29 46.07 -25.32
C ARG A 27 -9.25 46.36 -26.47
N ASN A 28 -10.51 45.96 -26.31
CA ASN A 28 -11.56 46.33 -27.27
C ASN A 28 -11.95 47.81 -27.11
N ASP A 29 -12.87 48.29 -27.95
CA ASP A 29 -13.34 49.68 -27.95
C ASP A 29 -13.98 50.11 -26.61
N ASP A 30 -14.52 49.15 -25.85
CA ASP A 30 -15.09 49.35 -24.51
C ASP A 30 -14.03 49.35 -23.39
N GLY A 31 -12.74 49.21 -23.73
CA GLY A 31 -11.63 49.12 -22.78
C GLY A 31 -11.49 47.77 -22.08
N VAL A 32 -12.31 46.78 -22.45
CA VAL A 32 -12.26 45.41 -21.92
C VAL A 32 -11.03 44.67 -22.47
N PRO A 33 -10.25 44.00 -21.62
CA PRO A 33 -9.08 43.23 -22.06
C PRO A 33 -9.48 42.08 -23.00
N VAL A 34 -8.78 41.96 -24.13
CA VAL A 34 -8.92 40.82 -25.04
C VAL A 34 -8.25 39.61 -24.39
N THR A 35 -9.00 38.55 -24.10
CA THR A 35 -8.55 37.42 -23.26
C THR A 35 -7.31 36.71 -23.80
N SER A 36 -7.19 36.56 -25.11
CA SER A 36 -6.03 35.96 -25.78
C SER A 36 -4.75 36.81 -25.69
N SER A 37 -4.86 38.08 -25.30
CA SER A 37 -3.73 39.02 -25.16
C SER A 37 -3.20 39.13 -23.72
N ILE A 38 -3.80 38.40 -22.78
CA ILE A 38 -3.48 38.48 -21.35
C ILE A 38 -2.26 37.61 -21.01
N ASP A 39 -1.26 38.20 -20.36
CA ASP A 39 -0.16 37.45 -19.74
C ASP A 39 -0.61 36.84 -18.41
N TRP A 40 -1.13 35.61 -18.49
CA TRP A 40 -1.60 34.85 -17.31
C TRP A 40 -0.50 34.62 -16.27
N GLY A 41 0.76 34.56 -16.70
CA GLY A 41 1.93 34.51 -15.82
C GLY A 41 1.96 35.70 -14.88
N ARG A 42 1.89 36.91 -15.44
CA ARG A 42 1.87 38.14 -14.67
C ARG A 42 0.58 38.30 -13.86
N VAL A 43 -0.59 37.92 -14.39
CA VAL A 43 -1.84 37.92 -13.61
C VAL A 43 -1.71 37.08 -12.34
N VAL A 44 -1.25 35.83 -12.46
CA VAL A 44 -1.08 34.92 -11.30
C VAL A 44 -0.06 35.46 -10.30
N HIS A 45 1.02 36.09 -10.77
CA HIS A 45 2.09 36.55 -9.88
C HIS A 45 1.84 37.93 -9.26
N GLN A 46 1.28 38.88 -10.01
CA GLN A 46 1.18 40.29 -9.61
C GLN A 46 -0.26 40.66 -9.22
N GLU A 47 -1.26 40.02 -9.84
CA GLU A 47 -2.70 40.25 -9.63
C GLU A 47 -3.39 39.00 -9.03
N SER A 48 -2.69 38.24 -8.17
CA SER A 48 -3.19 36.98 -7.58
C SER A 48 -4.59 37.07 -6.94
N ARG A 49 -5.03 38.26 -6.53
CA ARG A 49 -6.37 38.53 -5.97
C ARG A 49 -7.51 38.47 -7.00
N HIS A 50 -7.20 38.45 -8.30
CA HIS A 50 -8.18 38.39 -9.37
C HIS A 50 -8.29 36.99 -10.00
N VAL A 51 -7.43 36.03 -9.61
CA VAL A 51 -7.36 34.70 -10.22
C VAL A 51 -8.70 33.95 -10.12
N ALA A 52 -9.33 33.91 -8.95
CA ALA A 52 -10.63 33.23 -8.78
C ALA A 52 -11.72 33.85 -9.67
N SER A 53 -11.79 35.18 -9.73
CA SER A 53 -12.74 35.90 -10.59
C SER A 53 -12.48 35.67 -12.08
N TRP A 54 -11.21 35.58 -12.48
CA TRP A 54 -10.82 35.27 -13.86
C TRP A 54 -11.22 33.86 -14.25
N ILE A 55 -10.99 32.87 -13.37
CA ILE A 55 -11.43 31.49 -13.59
C ILE A 55 -12.95 31.44 -13.82
N LEU A 56 -13.74 32.08 -12.95
CA LEU A 56 -15.20 32.13 -13.10
C LEU A 56 -15.65 32.84 -14.39
N TYR A 57 -15.00 33.95 -14.74
CA TYR A 57 -15.31 34.72 -15.94
C TYR A 57 -15.07 33.89 -17.21
N LEU A 58 -13.89 33.27 -17.33
CA LEU A 58 -13.52 32.48 -18.50
C LEU A 58 -14.38 31.21 -18.61
N HIS A 59 -14.69 30.56 -17.49
CA HIS A 59 -15.56 29.38 -17.47
C HIS A 59 -16.96 29.71 -18.03
N ARG A 60 -17.59 30.78 -17.52
CA ARG A 60 -18.94 31.20 -17.97
C ARG A 60 -18.98 31.60 -19.44
N ARG A 61 -17.86 32.07 -19.98
CA ARG A 61 -17.71 32.40 -21.41
C ARG A 61 -17.34 31.21 -22.28
N GLN A 62 -17.05 30.06 -21.67
CA GLN A 62 -16.45 28.91 -22.34
C GLN A 62 -15.18 29.31 -23.13
N ASP A 63 -14.36 30.20 -22.55
CA ASP A 63 -13.16 30.73 -23.19
C ASP A 63 -11.95 29.81 -22.96
N GLU A 64 -11.29 29.39 -24.04
CA GLU A 64 -10.13 28.46 -24.01
C GLU A 64 -8.95 28.98 -23.18
N GLN A 65 -8.87 30.30 -22.97
CA GLN A 65 -7.82 30.92 -22.13
C GLN A 65 -7.88 30.50 -20.66
N ILE A 66 -8.96 29.84 -20.23
CA ILE A 66 -9.04 29.22 -18.91
C ILE A 66 -7.97 28.14 -18.70
N ILE A 67 -7.57 27.41 -19.75
CA ILE A 67 -6.59 26.33 -19.65
C ILE A 67 -5.19 26.88 -19.31
N PRO A 68 -4.63 27.85 -20.07
CA PRO A 68 -3.39 28.54 -19.69
C PRO A 68 -3.43 29.17 -18.30
N LEU A 69 -4.55 29.79 -17.92
CA LEU A 69 -4.70 30.39 -16.58
C LEU A 69 -4.60 29.33 -15.47
N LEU A 70 -5.37 28.24 -15.57
CA LEU A 70 -5.36 27.17 -14.57
C LEU A 70 -3.98 26.49 -14.47
N GLU A 71 -3.32 26.27 -15.60
CA GLU A 71 -1.97 25.71 -15.65
C GLU A 71 -0.94 26.62 -14.99
N THR A 72 -1.00 27.91 -15.28
CA THR A 72 -0.12 28.92 -14.69
C THR A 72 -0.38 29.05 -13.18
N ALA A 73 -1.64 29.07 -12.77
CA ALA A 73 -2.05 29.13 -11.37
C ALA A 73 -1.56 27.90 -10.59
N ALA A 74 -1.73 26.69 -11.14
CA ALA A 74 -1.22 25.46 -10.54
C ALA A 74 0.32 25.46 -10.42
N SER A 75 1.01 25.89 -11.48
CA SER A 75 2.47 26.00 -11.49
C SER A 75 2.98 27.00 -10.44
N GLY A 76 2.27 28.11 -10.23
CA GLY A 76 2.58 29.09 -9.19
C GLY A 76 2.44 28.55 -7.75
N LEU A 77 1.67 27.47 -7.55
CA LEU A 77 1.50 26.77 -6.26
C LEU A 77 2.37 25.51 -6.13
N ALA A 78 2.99 25.05 -7.22
CA ALA A 78 3.79 23.84 -7.30
C ALA A 78 5.19 24.04 -6.69
N ILE A 79 5.25 24.16 -5.36
CA ILE A 79 6.51 24.28 -4.61
C ILE A 79 6.81 23.05 -3.76
N GLY A 80 8.06 22.91 -3.32
CA GLY A 80 8.49 21.77 -2.50
C GLY A 80 7.66 21.61 -1.20
N PRO A 81 7.57 20.38 -0.64
CA PRO A 81 6.89 20.13 0.62
C PRO A 81 7.36 21.05 1.76
N GLY A 82 6.43 21.57 2.56
CA GLY A 82 6.75 22.39 3.74
C GLY A 82 7.17 23.83 3.44
N VAL A 83 7.21 24.25 2.17
CA VAL A 83 7.33 25.67 1.79
C VAL A 83 5.93 26.17 1.45
N LEU A 84 5.60 27.41 1.83
CA LEU A 84 4.35 28.09 1.45
C LEU A 84 4.63 29.11 0.33
N PRO A 85 3.88 29.11 -0.78
CA PRO A 85 4.08 30.09 -1.84
C PRO A 85 3.68 31.48 -1.33
N SER A 86 4.41 32.51 -1.73
CA SER A 86 4.07 33.90 -1.37
C SER A 86 2.66 34.32 -1.84
N LYS A 87 2.10 33.60 -2.82
CA LYS A 87 0.76 33.84 -3.39
C LYS A 87 -0.36 33.08 -2.69
N TRP A 88 -0.03 32.11 -1.83
CA TRP A 88 -1.04 31.29 -1.15
C TRP A 88 -2.08 32.11 -0.35
N PRO A 89 -1.71 33.16 0.41
CA PRO A 89 -2.70 33.98 1.11
C PRO A 89 -3.75 34.58 0.18
N ALA A 90 -3.35 35.08 -0.99
CA ALA A 90 -4.27 35.68 -1.95
C ALA A 90 -5.20 34.64 -2.60
N PHE A 91 -4.69 33.46 -2.97
CA PHE A 91 -5.50 32.37 -3.53
C PHE A 91 -6.55 31.87 -2.54
N ARG A 92 -6.14 31.80 -1.27
CA ARG A 92 -7.01 31.41 -0.16
C ARG A 92 -8.08 32.46 0.13
N GLU A 93 -7.69 33.74 0.25
CA GLU A 93 -8.62 34.86 0.48
C GLU A 93 -9.66 35.02 -0.64
N THR A 94 -9.28 34.74 -1.88
CA THR A 94 -10.18 34.86 -3.05
C THR A 94 -11.08 33.65 -3.27
N GLY A 95 -10.91 32.58 -2.51
CA GLY A 95 -11.73 31.37 -2.64
C GLY A 95 -11.45 30.59 -3.92
N VAL A 96 -10.21 30.56 -4.44
CA VAL A 96 -9.85 29.75 -5.63
C VAL A 96 -10.30 28.29 -5.45
N MET A 97 -10.09 27.74 -4.26
CA MET A 97 -10.50 26.38 -3.92
C MET A 97 -12.01 26.17 -4.04
N ARG A 98 -12.80 27.12 -3.52
CA ARG A 98 -14.26 27.13 -3.65
C ARG A 98 -14.69 27.14 -5.10
N VAL A 99 -14.10 28.03 -5.90
CA VAL A 99 -14.35 28.13 -7.34
C VAL A 99 -14.05 26.80 -8.03
N CYS A 100 -12.90 26.18 -7.78
CA CYS A 100 -12.58 24.88 -8.38
C CYS A 100 -13.61 23.79 -8.04
N VAL A 101 -14.05 23.76 -6.79
CA VAL A 101 -15.02 22.78 -6.26
C VAL A 101 -16.43 23.04 -6.83
N ASP A 102 -16.85 24.31 -6.90
CA ASP A 102 -18.08 24.75 -7.56
C ASP A 102 -18.11 24.28 -9.01
N LEU A 103 -17.06 24.62 -9.77
CA LEU A 103 -16.93 24.26 -11.18
C LEU A 103 -16.99 22.75 -11.38
N MET A 104 -16.23 21.97 -10.61
CA MET A 104 -16.23 20.51 -10.72
C MET A 104 -17.62 19.91 -10.50
N MET A 105 -18.40 20.46 -9.58
CA MET A 105 -19.75 19.99 -9.28
C MET A 105 -20.84 20.55 -10.20
N GLU A 106 -20.50 21.40 -11.17
CA GLU A 106 -21.50 21.92 -12.10
C GLU A 106 -22.11 20.78 -12.95
N PRO A 107 -23.44 20.78 -13.13
CA PRO A 107 -24.09 19.82 -14.02
C PRO A 107 -23.51 19.91 -15.43
N GLY A 108 -23.12 18.77 -16.00
CA GLY A 108 -22.56 18.69 -17.35
C GLY A 108 -21.03 18.73 -17.41
N MET A 109 -20.32 18.95 -16.30
CA MET A 109 -18.85 18.90 -16.29
C MET A 109 -18.28 17.55 -16.79
N LEU A 110 -19.06 16.47 -16.64
CA LEU A 110 -18.71 15.11 -17.11
C LEU A 110 -19.49 14.67 -18.35
N ALA A 111 -20.25 15.58 -18.97
CA ALA A 111 -20.95 15.26 -20.20
C ALA A 111 -19.93 14.87 -21.28
N PRO A 112 -20.23 13.86 -22.11
CA PRO A 112 -19.40 13.58 -23.27
C PRO A 112 -19.36 14.85 -24.15
N PRO A 113 -18.20 15.19 -24.72
CA PRO A 113 -18.04 16.41 -25.51
C PRO A 113 -19.10 16.44 -26.61
N THR A 114 -19.87 17.52 -26.65
CA THR A 114 -20.74 17.83 -27.78
C THR A 114 -19.91 18.52 -28.88
N ASP A 115 -20.32 18.41 -30.14
CA ASP A 115 -19.63 19.04 -31.29
C ASP A 115 -19.51 20.59 -31.17
N LEU A 116 -20.16 21.19 -30.17
CA LEU A 116 -20.22 22.64 -29.95
C LEU A 116 -19.32 23.14 -28.81
N GLU A 117 -18.66 22.27 -28.05
CA GLU A 117 -17.79 22.67 -26.93
C GLU A 117 -16.40 23.09 -27.41
N THR A 118 -15.96 24.29 -27.02
CA THR A 118 -14.70 24.92 -27.42
C THR A 118 -13.46 24.28 -26.80
N PHE A 119 -13.54 23.75 -25.57
CA PHE A 119 -12.42 23.05 -24.93
C PHE A 119 -12.78 21.64 -24.49
N GLY A 120 -11.82 20.72 -24.61
CA GLY A 120 -12.03 19.32 -24.25
C GLY A 120 -12.31 19.16 -22.74
N PRO A 121 -13.46 18.61 -22.33
CA PRO A 121 -13.89 18.57 -20.92
C PRO A 121 -12.87 17.84 -20.04
N ASN A 122 -12.21 16.81 -20.55
CA ASN A 122 -11.19 16.06 -19.83
C ASN A 122 -9.95 16.90 -19.47
N GLN A 123 -9.46 17.73 -20.39
CA GLN A 123 -8.30 18.58 -20.12
C GLN A 123 -8.65 19.65 -19.09
N TYR A 124 -9.83 20.23 -19.22
CA TYR A 124 -10.33 21.24 -18.29
C TYR A 124 -10.48 20.69 -16.87
N VAL A 125 -11.21 19.59 -16.70
CA VAL A 125 -11.38 18.89 -15.42
C VAL A 125 -10.02 18.55 -14.80
N HIS A 126 -9.08 18.05 -15.61
CA HIS A 126 -7.73 17.77 -15.13
C HIS A 126 -7.04 19.01 -14.57
N LYS A 127 -7.03 20.13 -15.30
CA LYS A 127 -6.37 21.36 -14.83
C LYS A 127 -7.02 21.90 -13.55
N ILE A 128 -8.35 21.81 -13.42
CA ILE A 128 -9.04 22.16 -12.17
C ILE A 128 -8.59 21.26 -11.01
N ILE A 129 -8.56 19.94 -11.21
CA ILE A 129 -8.14 18.98 -10.17
C ILE A 129 -6.70 19.20 -9.73
N VAL A 130 -5.80 19.51 -10.67
CA VAL A 130 -4.38 19.79 -10.35
C VAL A 130 -4.27 21.04 -9.49
N LEU A 131 -4.94 22.13 -9.88
CA LEU A 131 -4.95 23.37 -9.10
C LEU A 131 -5.54 23.13 -7.70
N LEU A 132 -6.69 22.45 -7.63
CA LEU A 132 -7.35 22.11 -6.37
C LEU A 132 -6.46 21.24 -5.48
N SER A 133 -5.78 20.24 -6.05
CA SER A 133 -4.87 19.36 -5.33
C SER A 133 -3.72 20.14 -4.69
N TYR A 134 -3.15 21.12 -5.40
CA TYR A 134 -2.15 22.01 -4.82
C TYR A 134 -2.72 22.88 -3.70
N CYS A 135 -3.93 23.42 -3.83
CA CYS A 135 -4.58 24.15 -2.75
C CYS A 135 -4.78 23.28 -1.50
N ILE A 136 -5.28 22.05 -1.66
CA ILE A 136 -5.48 21.08 -0.56
C ILE A 136 -4.15 20.74 0.11
N ARG A 137 -3.07 20.55 -0.67
CA ARG A 137 -1.73 20.31 -0.14
C ARG A 137 -1.28 21.42 0.80
N LEU A 138 -1.44 22.67 0.35
CA LEU A 138 -0.97 23.84 1.08
C LEU A 138 -1.74 24.03 2.40
N LEU A 139 -3.03 23.66 2.43
CA LEU A 139 -3.82 23.57 3.68
C LEU A 139 -3.32 22.49 4.64
N MET A 140 -2.74 21.40 4.14
CA MET A 140 -2.18 20.35 4.99
C MET A 140 -0.82 20.74 5.59
N ASP A 141 0.01 21.44 4.81
CA ASP A 141 1.38 21.84 5.18
C ASP A 141 1.42 23.06 6.13
N SER A 142 0.36 23.86 6.19
CA SER A 142 0.25 25.02 7.07
C SER A 142 0.03 24.59 8.53
N LYS A 143 1.13 24.55 9.29
CA LYS A 143 1.14 24.15 10.70
C LYS A 143 0.08 24.90 11.54
N ASN A 144 -1.05 24.26 11.83
CA ASN A 144 -2.12 24.70 12.73
C ASN A 144 -2.57 26.17 12.55
N ASN A 145 -2.62 26.68 11.32
CA ASN A 145 -3.15 28.02 11.10
C ASN A 145 -4.69 27.99 11.24
N PRO A 146 -5.29 28.69 12.22
CA PRO A 146 -6.73 28.65 12.44
C PRO A 146 -7.54 29.20 11.26
N GLN A 147 -6.93 30.03 10.42
CA GLN A 147 -7.57 30.50 9.20
C GLN A 147 -7.83 29.35 8.22
N ASP A 148 -7.00 28.30 8.20
CA ASP A 148 -7.18 27.20 7.26
C ASP A 148 -8.39 26.33 7.60
N ALA A 149 -8.79 26.27 8.88
CA ALA A 149 -10.06 25.67 9.28
C ALA A 149 -11.27 26.44 8.70
N TYR A 150 -11.18 27.78 8.62
CA TYR A 150 -12.23 28.59 8.00
C TYR A 150 -12.36 28.30 6.51
N TYR A 151 -11.24 28.25 5.78
CA TYR A 151 -11.27 28.03 4.33
C TYR A 151 -11.57 26.59 3.93
N SER A 152 -11.17 25.61 4.76
CA SER A 152 -11.52 24.20 4.52
C SER A 152 -12.98 23.86 4.87
N ARG A 153 -13.70 24.77 5.55
CA ARG A 153 -15.12 24.56 5.92
C ARG A 153 -16.01 24.34 4.70
N GLU A 154 -15.82 25.09 3.62
CA GLU A 154 -16.65 24.95 2.42
C GLU A 154 -16.44 23.58 1.74
N LEU A 155 -15.20 23.09 1.73
CA LEU A 155 -14.89 21.72 1.28
C LEU A 155 -15.52 20.67 2.19
N TYR A 156 -15.47 20.90 3.50
CA TYR A 156 -16.07 20.01 4.49
C TYR A 156 -17.59 19.92 4.30
N GLU A 157 -18.28 21.05 4.11
CA GLU A 157 -19.73 21.12 3.92
C GLU A 157 -20.20 20.37 2.67
N ARG A 158 -19.36 20.26 1.64
CA ARG A 158 -19.67 19.62 0.34
C ARG A 158 -18.90 18.34 0.08
N ARG A 159 -18.34 17.75 1.15
CA ARG A 159 -17.40 16.63 1.04
C ARG A 159 -18.01 15.40 0.38
N ASP A 160 -19.29 15.12 0.66
CA ASP A 160 -19.96 13.90 0.19
C ASP A 160 -20.24 14.00 -1.32
N GLU A 161 -20.74 15.14 -1.79
CA GLU A 161 -20.93 15.40 -3.22
C GLU A 161 -19.60 15.43 -3.96
N PHE A 162 -18.57 16.01 -3.35
CA PHE A 162 -17.24 16.07 -3.93
C PHE A 162 -16.59 14.69 -4.06
N PHE A 163 -16.65 13.85 -3.03
CA PHE A 163 -16.12 12.48 -3.10
C PHE A 163 -16.90 11.61 -4.09
N LYS A 164 -18.23 11.81 -4.17
CA LYS A 164 -19.05 11.18 -5.19
C LYS A 164 -18.65 11.63 -6.60
N PHE A 165 -18.41 12.92 -6.81
CA PHE A 165 -17.89 13.43 -8.08
C PHE A 165 -16.55 12.76 -8.44
N LEU A 166 -15.60 12.70 -7.50
CA LEU A 166 -14.31 12.05 -7.72
C LEU A 166 -14.45 10.55 -8.04
N TRP A 167 -15.45 9.89 -7.47
CA TRP A 167 -15.79 8.52 -7.84
C TRP A 167 -16.34 8.45 -9.26
N ASP A 168 -17.24 9.33 -9.65
CA ASP A 168 -17.90 9.29 -10.96
C ASP A 168 -16.91 9.60 -12.12
N ILE A 169 -15.91 10.46 -11.91
CA ILE A 169 -14.86 10.73 -12.91
C ILE A 169 -13.88 9.57 -13.15
N ARG A 170 -13.91 8.52 -12.32
CA ARG A 170 -12.97 7.38 -12.40
C ARG A 170 -12.98 6.71 -13.78
N LEU A 171 -14.13 6.74 -14.46
CA LEU A 171 -14.31 6.13 -15.78
C LEU A 171 -13.62 6.94 -16.87
N LEU A 172 -13.70 8.28 -16.80
CA LEU A 172 -12.99 9.19 -17.70
C LEU A 172 -11.49 9.00 -17.62
N ILE A 173 -10.97 8.85 -16.40
CA ILE A 173 -9.55 8.59 -16.12
C ILE A 173 -9.10 7.27 -16.77
N SER A 174 -9.93 6.23 -16.69
CA SER A 174 -9.63 4.94 -17.33
C SER A 174 -9.59 5.04 -18.85
N SER A 175 -10.52 5.76 -19.48
CA SER A 175 -10.52 5.95 -20.94
C SER A 175 -9.32 6.76 -21.44
N ALA A 176 -8.95 7.83 -20.73
CA ALA A 176 -7.83 8.69 -21.13
C ALA A 176 -6.48 7.96 -21.07
N ASN A 177 -6.31 7.02 -20.12
CA ASN A 177 -5.12 6.18 -20.03
C ASN A 177 -5.02 5.18 -21.19
N ALA A 178 -6.15 4.66 -21.68
CA ALA A 178 -6.17 3.77 -22.84
C ALA A 178 -5.75 4.51 -24.12
N ALA A 179 -6.00 5.82 -24.22
CA ALA A 179 -5.60 6.65 -25.35
C ALA A 179 -4.11 7.05 -25.34
N GLY A 180 -3.34 6.69 -24.30
CA GLY A 180 -1.88 6.91 -24.26
C GLY A 180 -1.42 8.36 -24.10
N THR A 181 -2.31 9.28 -23.71
CA THR A 181 -1.91 10.68 -23.49
C THR A 181 -1.09 10.80 -22.19
N SER A 182 0.13 11.36 -22.28
CA SER A 182 1.07 11.51 -21.13
C SER A 182 0.41 12.19 -19.92
N ILE A 183 -0.42 13.21 -20.19
CA ILE A 183 -1.15 14.02 -19.21
C ILE A 183 -2.14 13.18 -18.37
N SER A 184 -2.69 12.09 -18.91
CA SER A 184 -3.66 11.22 -18.22
C SER A 184 -3.05 10.45 -17.04
N THR A 185 -1.74 10.22 -17.05
CA THR A 185 -1.09 9.32 -16.07
C THR A 185 -0.99 9.92 -14.66
N LEU A 186 -1.00 11.24 -14.54
CA LEU A 186 -0.86 11.95 -13.24
C LEU A 186 -2.19 12.25 -12.57
N LEU A 187 -3.29 12.31 -13.32
CA LEU A 187 -4.61 12.62 -12.76
C LEU A 187 -5.04 11.67 -11.62
N PRO A 188 -4.90 10.33 -11.74
CA PRO A 188 -5.14 9.41 -10.62
C PRO A 188 -4.37 9.79 -9.34
N MET A 189 -3.10 10.21 -9.49
CA MET A 189 -2.24 10.59 -8.38
C MET A 189 -2.75 11.85 -7.69
N PHE A 190 -3.15 12.88 -8.45
CA PHE A 190 -3.71 14.11 -7.87
C PHE A 190 -5.04 13.87 -7.17
N VAL A 191 -5.94 13.06 -7.75
CA VAL A 191 -7.22 12.71 -7.10
C VAL A 191 -6.97 11.96 -5.79
N GLN A 192 -6.15 10.91 -5.84
CA GLN A 192 -5.82 10.08 -4.68
C GLN A 192 -5.17 10.91 -3.56
N THR A 193 -4.21 11.76 -3.90
CA THR A 193 -3.49 12.59 -2.94
C THR A 193 -4.42 13.64 -2.31
N SER A 194 -5.32 14.22 -3.12
CA SER A 194 -6.34 15.17 -2.64
C SER A 194 -7.27 14.50 -1.62
N ILE A 195 -7.79 13.30 -1.91
CA ILE A 195 -8.66 12.58 -0.96
C ILE A 195 -7.91 12.25 0.33
N THR A 196 -6.68 11.73 0.22
CA THR A 196 -5.82 11.40 1.36
C THR A 196 -5.63 12.61 2.28
N TRP A 197 -5.36 13.78 1.70
CA TRP A 197 -5.20 15.02 2.46
C TRP A 197 -6.51 15.55 3.01
N LEU A 198 -7.60 15.54 2.25
CA LEU A 198 -8.91 15.98 2.74
C LEU A 198 -9.36 15.19 3.95
N VAL A 199 -9.21 13.86 3.94
CA VAL A 199 -9.51 13.03 5.12
C VAL A 199 -8.70 13.49 6.34
N ARG A 200 -7.41 13.78 6.17
CA ARG A 200 -6.55 14.27 7.26
C ARG A 200 -6.91 15.70 7.70
N ILE A 201 -7.31 16.58 6.78
CA ILE A 201 -7.82 17.93 7.10
C ILE A 201 -9.10 17.81 7.93
N PHE A 202 -10.03 16.95 7.52
CA PHE A 202 -11.31 16.78 8.18
C PHE A 202 -11.17 16.22 9.60
N ASP A 203 -10.31 15.21 9.76
CA ASP A 203 -9.96 14.67 11.07
C ASP A 203 -9.31 15.75 11.96
N ARG A 204 -8.31 16.48 11.42
CA ARG A 204 -7.56 17.50 12.17
C ARG A 204 -8.39 18.69 12.60
N TYR A 205 -9.21 19.26 11.71
CA TYR A 205 -9.87 20.56 11.95
C TYR A 205 -11.33 20.44 12.35
N PHE A 206 -11.98 19.32 12.04
CA PHE A 206 -13.41 19.13 12.26
C PHE A 206 -13.73 17.89 13.11
N ASP A 207 -12.71 17.17 13.58
CA ASP A 207 -12.87 15.90 14.34
C ASP A 207 -13.78 14.92 13.59
N TYR A 208 -13.63 14.88 12.25
CA TYR A 208 -14.50 14.13 11.35
C TYR A 208 -13.71 13.16 10.48
N VAL A 209 -14.08 11.89 10.57
CA VAL A 209 -13.61 10.82 9.70
C VAL A 209 -14.76 10.41 8.77
N PRO A 210 -14.62 10.51 7.43
CA PRO A 210 -15.68 10.11 6.51
C PRO A 210 -16.11 8.64 6.70
N THR A 211 -17.41 8.37 6.66
CA THR A 211 -17.95 7.01 6.67
C THR A 211 -17.67 6.31 5.33
N LEU A 212 -17.73 4.98 5.30
CA LEU A 212 -17.44 4.22 4.07
C LEU A 212 -18.45 4.46 2.95
N SER A 213 -19.64 4.97 3.28
CA SER A 213 -20.69 5.35 2.32
C SER A 213 -20.40 6.64 1.53
N THR A 214 -19.47 7.48 1.99
CA THR A 214 -19.18 8.80 1.37
C THR A 214 -18.33 8.74 0.09
N TYR A 215 -18.19 7.57 -0.57
CA TYR A 215 -17.33 7.33 -1.74
C TYR A 215 -15.82 7.67 -1.60
N ALA A 216 -15.37 8.27 -0.49
CA ALA A 216 -13.94 8.53 -0.23
C ALA A 216 -13.12 7.22 -0.27
N ALA A 217 -13.60 6.19 0.44
CA ALA A 217 -12.98 4.86 0.46
C ALA A 217 -12.97 4.20 -0.93
N HIS A 218 -14.06 4.36 -1.69
CA HIS A 218 -14.19 3.84 -3.05
C HIS A 218 -13.14 4.46 -3.98
N SER A 219 -13.07 5.79 -4.00
CA SER A 219 -12.13 6.54 -4.83
C SER A 219 -10.68 6.25 -4.43
N LEU A 220 -10.36 6.21 -3.13
CA LEU A 220 -9.02 5.84 -2.65
C LEU A 220 -8.60 4.46 -3.16
N LEU A 221 -9.44 3.43 -3.01
CA LEU A 221 -9.10 2.08 -3.44
C LEU A 221 -8.95 1.96 -4.95
N TYR A 222 -9.86 2.59 -5.70
CA TYR A 222 -9.79 2.59 -7.16
C TYR A 222 -8.49 3.22 -7.64
N HIS A 223 -8.21 4.46 -7.23
CA HIS A 223 -7.00 5.14 -7.66
C HIS A 223 -5.75 4.43 -7.14
N TRP A 224 -5.76 3.94 -5.90
CA TRP A 224 -4.69 3.13 -5.34
C TRP A 224 -4.36 1.98 -6.28
N SER A 225 -5.35 1.26 -6.80
CA SER A 225 -5.11 0.13 -7.69
C SER A 225 -4.56 0.54 -9.07
N THR A 226 -4.91 1.72 -9.55
CA THR A 226 -4.51 2.23 -10.89
C THR A 226 -3.16 2.97 -10.91
N CYS A 227 -2.76 3.59 -9.80
CA CYS A 227 -1.52 4.37 -9.70
C CYS A 227 -0.27 3.48 -9.74
N LYS A 228 0.86 4.02 -10.19
CA LYS A 228 2.16 3.35 -9.97
C LYS A 228 2.51 3.44 -8.48
N PRO A 229 3.25 2.47 -7.91
CA PRO A 229 3.69 2.56 -6.53
C PRO A 229 4.56 3.80 -6.30
N ASP A 230 4.11 4.69 -5.42
CA ASP A 230 4.85 5.85 -4.90
C ASP A 230 4.54 6.03 -3.40
N SER A 231 5.17 7.03 -2.76
CA SER A 231 4.95 7.31 -1.34
C SER A 231 3.51 7.72 -1.02
N PHE A 232 2.81 8.37 -1.95
CA PHE A 232 1.43 8.83 -1.73
C PHE A 232 0.41 7.69 -1.85
N THR A 233 0.68 6.72 -2.73
CA THR A 233 -0.09 5.48 -2.90
C THR A 233 -0.02 4.62 -1.66
N ILE A 234 1.13 4.63 -0.99
CA ILE A 234 1.30 3.99 0.30
C ILE A 234 0.42 4.67 1.38
N ASP A 235 0.45 6.00 1.48
CA ASP A 235 -0.39 6.73 2.44
C ASP A 235 -1.89 6.46 2.23
N SER A 236 -2.31 6.28 0.97
CA SER A 236 -3.71 6.09 0.60
C SER A 236 -4.31 4.80 1.15
N ILE A 237 -3.56 3.69 1.12
CA ILE A 237 -4.05 2.42 1.68
C ILE A 237 -4.07 2.44 3.21
N SER A 238 -3.15 3.19 3.83
CA SER A 238 -3.16 3.42 5.27
C SER A 238 -4.38 4.23 5.71
N ILE A 239 -4.72 5.31 4.98
CA ILE A 239 -5.95 6.06 5.20
C ILE A 239 -7.18 5.19 4.97
N LEU A 240 -7.23 4.39 3.91
CA LEU A 240 -8.35 3.48 3.68
C LEU A 240 -8.55 2.50 4.85
N ARG A 241 -7.46 1.92 5.38
CA ARG A 241 -7.55 1.08 6.59
C ARG A 241 -8.14 1.86 7.76
N SER A 242 -7.70 3.12 7.99
CA SER A 242 -8.24 3.95 9.07
C SER A 242 -9.73 4.24 8.91
N LEU A 243 -10.20 4.55 7.69
CA LEU A 243 -11.63 4.71 7.39
C LEU A 243 -12.42 3.43 7.71
N MET A 244 -11.92 2.28 7.25
CA MET A 244 -12.56 0.98 7.51
C MET A 244 -12.54 0.59 8.99
N ALA A 245 -11.50 0.97 9.73
CA ALA A 245 -11.41 0.71 11.16
C ALA A 245 -12.35 1.61 11.97
N HIS A 246 -12.54 2.86 11.54
CA HIS A 246 -13.48 3.81 12.15
C HIS A 246 -14.93 3.35 11.94
N ASP A 247 -15.26 2.91 10.72
CA ASP A 247 -16.61 2.50 10.32
C ASP A 247 -16.70 0.98 10.12
N LYS A 248 -16.34 0.23 11.17
CA LYS A 248 -16.14 -1.23 11.13
C LYS A 248 -17.39 -2.02 10.75
N ASP A 249 -18.57 -1.51 11.10
CA ASP A 249 -19.84 -2.23 10.95
C ASP A 249 -20.33 -2.18 9.49
N ASN A 250 -19.89 -1.18 8.72
CA ASN A 250 -20.26 -1.00 7.31
C ASN A 250 -19.20 -1.54 6.31
N ILE A 251 -18.16 -2.25 6.79
CA ILE A 251 -17.11 -2.78 5.90
C ILE A 251 -17.71 -3.74 4.84
N GLN A 252 -18.63 -4.62 5.25
CA GLN A 252 -19.21 -5.59 4.32
C GLN A 252 -20.04 -4.90 3.23
N GLU A 253 -20.87 -3.93 3.60
CA GLU A 253 -21.66 -3.14 2.65
C GLU A 253 -20.75 -2.38 1.68
N PHE A 254 -19.71 -1.74 2.19
CA PHE A 254 -18.69 -1.07 1.38
C PHE A 254 -18.03 -2.01 0.36
N VAL A 255 -17.56 -3.19 0.79
CA VAL A 255 -16.93 -4.15 -0.11
C VAL A 255 -17.92 -4.62 -1.16
N ASN A 256 -19.18 -4.88 -0.78
CA ASN A 256 -20.22 -5.29 -1.72
C ASN A 256 -20.49 -4.21 -2.77
N ASP A 257 -20.71 -2.97 -2.33
CA ASP A 257 -20.98 -1.82 -3.20
C ASP A 257 -19.82 -1.57 -4.17
N TYR A 258 -18.59 -1.57 -3.64
CA TYR A 258 -17.38 -1.38 -4.45
C TYR A 258 -17.25 -2.42 -5.56
N ILE A 259 -17.48 -3.70 -5.23
CA ILE A 259 -17.40 -4.79 -6.21
C ILE A 259 -18.54 -4.67 -7.23
N SER A 260 -19.77 -4.33 -6.83
CA SER A 260 -20.89 -4.18 -7.78
C SER A 260 -20.72 -3.01 -8.76
N HIS A 261 -20.00 -1.96 -8.36
CA HIS A 261 -19.73 -0.79 -9.21
C HIS A 261 -18.41 -0.86 -9.98
N SER A 262 -17.71 -2.00 -9.91
CA SER A 262 -16.42 -2.25 -10.57
C SER A 262 -16.55 -3.22 -11.73
N ASN A 263 -15.83 -2.96 -12.83
CA ASN A 263 -15.75 -3.91 -13.94
C ASN A 263 -14.68 -4.99 -13.70
N ASN A 264 -14.78 -6.11 -14.42
CA ASN A 264 -13.86 -7.26 -14.27
C ASN A 264 -12.39 -6.90 -14.53
N SER A 265 -12.11 -5.97 -15.46
CA SER A 265 -10.74 -5.54 -15.73
C SER A 265 -10.12 -4.82 -14.53
N HIS A 266 -10.91 -4.00 -13.86
CA HIS A 266 -10.51 -3.31 -12.63
C HIS A 266 -10.33 -4.29 -11.47
N LEU A 267 -11.29 -5.20 -11.26
CA LEU A 267 -11.19 -6.22 -10.20
C LEU A 267 -9.97 -7.12 -10.37
N ARG A 268 -9.67 -7.53 -11.61
CA ARG A 268 -8.44 -8.27 -11.93
C ARG A 268 -7.19 -7.49 -11.56
N ARG A 269 -7.14 -6.20 -11.89
CA ARG A 269 -6.02 -5.31 -11.54
C ARG A 269 -5.88 -5.16 -10.04
N LEU A 270 -6.99 -4.92 -9.34
CA LEU A 270 -7.02 -4.81 -7.89
C LEU A 270 -6.51 -6.08 -7.22
N PHE A 271 -7.00 -7.25 -7.64
CA PHE A 271 -6.57 -8.55 -7.16
C PHE A 271 -5.06 -8.76 -7.32
N PHE A 272 -4.54 -8.54 -8.53
CA PHE A 272 -3.10 -8.67 -8.77
C PHE A 272 -2.29 -7.71 -7.91
N LYS A 273 -2.77 -6.49 -7.73
CA LYS A 273 -2.08 -5.50 -6.91
C LYS A 273 -2.06 -5.89 -5.44
N PHE A 274 -3.18 -6.41 -4.88
CA PHE A 274 -3.18 -7.02 -3.56
C PHE A 274 -2.13 -8.12 -3.47
N CYS A 275 -2.17 -9.12 -4.36
CA CYS A 275 -1.23 -10.24 -4.33
C CYS A 275 0.23 -9.81 -4.44
N GLN A 276 0.55 -8.84 -5.30
CA GLN A 276 1.90 -8.29 -5.51
C GLN A 276 2.45 -7.55 -4.28
N HIS A 277 1.63 -6.72 -3.63
CA HIS A 277 2.05 -6.00 -2.43
C HIS A 277 2.20 -6.94 -1.23
N LEU A 278 1.28 -7.89 -1.08
CA LEU A 278 1.32 -8.93 -0.06
C LEU A 278 2.58 -9.81 -0.18
N SER A 279 2.92 -10.27 -1.38
CA SER A 279 4.13 -11.07 -1.63
C SER A 279 5.42 -10.25 -1.48
N GLY A 280 5.35 -8.93 -1.62
CA GLY A 280 6.50 -8.03 -1.51
C GLY A 280 7.33 -7.94 -2.78
N ALA A 281 6.76 -8.27 -3.94
CA ALA A 281 7.47 -8.30 -5.22
C ALA A 281 7.99 -6.92 -5.67
N PHE A 282 7.27 -5.83 -5.40
CA PHE A 282 7.55 -4.52 -6.02
C PHE A 282 8.29 -3.50 -5.16
N ASN A 283 8.29 -3.65 -3.85
CA ASN A 283 9.11 -2.85 -2.93
C ASN A 283 8.79 -3.33 -1.51
N PRO A 284 9.77 -3.56 -0.62
CA PRO A 284 9.49 -3.57 0.81
C PRO A 284 9.11 -2.15 1.21
N ALA A 285 7.84 -1.76 0.98
CA ALA A 285 7.25 -0.61 1.66
C ALA A 285 7.58 -0.71 3.16
N PRO A 286 7.69 0.43 3.88
CA PRO A 286 7.81 0.42 5.33
C PRO A 286 6.77 -0.54 5.95
N ASP A 287 7.17 -1.28 6.98
CA ASP A 287 6.38 -2.42 7.47
C ASP A 287 4.92 -2.07 7.88
N GLU A 288 4.67 -0.85 8.36
CA GLU A 288 3.32 -0.38 8.73
C GLU A 288 2.36 -0.34 7.53
N ASP A 289 2.87 -0.04 6.35
CA ASP A 289 2.08 0.05 5.12
C ASP A 289 1.74 -1.34 4.58
N ALA A 290 2.67 -2.28 4.75
CA ALA A 290 2.44 -3.67 4.40
C ALA A 290 1.32 -4.30 5.25
N PHE A 291 1.15 -3.89 6.51
CA PHE A 291 0.00 -4.31 7.31
C PHE A 291 -1.30 -3.69 6.80
N SER A 292 -1.27 -2.43 6.37
CA SER A 292 -2.47 -1.78 5.82
C SER A 292 -2.98 -2.49 4.58
N VAL A 293 -2.09 -2.85 3.65
CA VAL A 293 -2.46 -3.71 2.51
C VAL A 293 -2.97 -5.07 2.98
N PHE A 294 -2.28 -5.73 3.93
CA PHE A 294 -2.69 -7.02 4.47
C PHE A 294 -4.11 -7.00 5.01
N TRP A 295 -4.40 -6.02 5.84
CA TRP A 295 -5.69 -5.87 6.50
C TRP A 295 -6.81 -5.59 5.50
N VAL A 296 -6.62 -4.61 4.60
CA VAL A 296 -7.62 -4.26 3.58
C VAL A 296 -7.89 -5.47 2.67
N SER A 297 -6.83 -6.12 2.17
CA SER A 297 -6.97 -7.29 1.28
C SER A 297 -7.75 -8.42 1.96
N CYS A 298 -7.46 -8.71 3.23
CA CYS A 298 -8.18 -9.75 3.97
C CYS A 298 -9.66 -9.44 4.13
N LYS A 299 -10.06 -8.16 4.31
CA LYS A 299 -11.47 -7.78 4.35
C LYS A 299 -12.16 -8.02 3.00
N PHE A 300 -11.52 -7.66 1.90
CA PHE A 300 -12.03 -7.95 0.56
C PHE A 300 -12.20 -9.45 0.32
N PHE A 301 -11.20 -10.27 0.67
CA PHE A 301 -11.31 -11.72 0.55
C PHE A 301 -12.36 -12.31 1.49
N THR A 302 -12.47 -11.80 2.73
CA THR A 302 -13.47 -12.30 3.70
C THR A 302 -14.89 -12.11 3.18
N TYR A 303 -15.20 -10.93 2.61
CA TYR A 303 -16.58 -10.61 2.25
C TYR A 303 -16.94 -10.99 0.81
N ARG A 304 -15.98 -10.98 -0.13
CA ARG A 304 -16.25 -11.17 -1.57
C ARG A 304 -15.19 -12.00 -2.29
N MET A 305 -14.75 -13.12 -1.69
CA MET A 305 -13.82 -14.02 -2.36
C MET A 305 -14.35 -14.56 -3.69
N ASP A 306 -15.66 -14.77 -3.80
CA ASP A 306 -16.38 -15.20 -5.01
C ASP A 306 -16.02 -14.35 -6.24
N ALA A 307 -15.87 -13.04 -6.06
CA ALA A 307 -15.53 -12.10 -7.12
C ALA A 307 -14.07 -12.24 -7.60
N PHE A 308 -13.20 -12.85 -6.79
CA PHE A 308 -11.77 -13.00 -7.05
C PHE A 308 -11.34 -14.40 -7.48
N VAL A 309 -12.16 -15.43 -7.25
CA VAL A 309 -11.90 -16.82 -7.68
C VAL A 309 -11.50 -16.92 -9.16
N PRO A 310 -12.16 -16.23 -10.12
CA PRO A 310 -11.79 -16.33 -11.53
C PRO A 310 -10.37 -15.87 -11.86
N PHE A 311 -9.76 -15.02 -11.03
CA PHE A 311 -8.43 -14.45 -11.29
C PHE A 311 -7.29 -15.26 -10.69
N ASP A 312 -7.55 -16.11 -9.69
CA ASP A 312 -6.53 -16.98 -9.05
C ASP A 312 -6.04 -18.11 -9.96
N VAL A 313 -6.76 -18.36 -11.07
CA VAL A 313 -6.41 -19.39 -12.05
C VAL A 313 -5.31 -18.92 -13.04
N MET A 314 -5.02 -17.60 -13.11
CA MET A 314 -4.20 -17.02 -14.18
C MET A 314 -2.74 -16.71 -13.79
N ASP A 315 -1.99 -17.70 -13.33
CA ASP A 315 -0.51 -17.66 -13.12
C ASP A 315 0.06 -16.68 -12.07
N VAL A 316 -0.78 -15.94 -11.35
CA VAL A 316 -0.32 -15.30 -10.11
C VAL A 316 -0.44 -16.30 -8.97
N ASP A 317 0.55 -16.32 -8.08
CA ASP A 317 0.61 -17.28 -6.96
C ASP A 317 -0.74 -17.35 -6.21
N GLY A 318 -1.47 -16.24 -6.14
CA GLY A 318 -2.84 -16.18 -5.63
C GLY A 318 -2.92 -15.62 -4.22
N PRO A 319 -4.11 -15.52 -3.62
CA PRO A 319 -4.29 -14.92 -2.30
C PRO A 319 -3.66 -15.76 -1.19
N LEU A 320 -3.79 -17.10 -1.23
CA LEU A 320 -3.24 -17.97 -0.20
C LEU A 320 -1.72 -17.79 -0.01
N PRO A 321 -0.87 -17.97 -1.04
CA PRO A 321 0.57 -17.78 -0.89
C PRO A 321 0.94 -16.33 -0.58
N SER A 322 0.30 -15.34 -1.23
CA SER A 322 0.55 -13.93 -0.95
C SER A 322 0.25 -13.56 0.51
N LEU A 323 -0.88 -13.99 1.06
CA LEU A 323 -1.25 -13.76 2.46
C LEU A 323 -0.31 -14.48 3.42
N THR A 324 0.09 -15.71 3.11
CA THR A 324 1.04 -16.48 3.91
C THR A 324 2.41 -15.77 3.96
N MET A 325 2.91 -15.31 2.81
CA MET A 325 4.13 -14.53 2.73
C MET A 325 4.03 -13.22 3.52
N SER A 326 2.92 -12.49 3.37
CA SER A 326 2.67 -11.24 4.10
C SER A 326 2.61 -11.48 5.61
N PHE A 327 1.92 -12.53 6.06
CA PHE A 327 1.88 -12.90 7.49
C PHE A 327 3.29 -13.12 8.04
N HIS A 328 4.12 -13.91 7.36
CA HIS A 328 5.51 -14.14 7.79
C HIS A 328 6.34 -12.86 7.76
N ARG A 329 6.16 -12.01 6.75
CA ARG A 329 6.81 -10.69 6.68
C ARG A 329 6.46 -9.83 7.89
N GLN A 330 5.18 -9.70 8.23
CA GLN A 330 4.72 -8.93 9.39
C GLN A 330 5.30 -9.48 10.70
N ARG A 331 5.43 -10.80 10.82
CA ARG A 331 6.09 -11.44 11.98
C ARG A 331 7.61 -11.27 11.99
N CYS A 332 8.22 -10.76 10.92
CA CYS A 332 9.65 -10.48 10.80
C CYS A 332 9.99 -8.98 10.89
N SER A 333 8.98 -8.10 10.96
CA SER A 333 9.12 -6.67 11.15
C SER A 333 9.29 -6.42 12.66
N GLY A 334 10.49 -6.02 13.10
CA GLY A 334 10.89 -6.03 14.52
C GLY A 334 10.01 -5.20 15.49
N ALA A 335 10.04 -5.56 16.77
CA ALA A 335 9.16 -5.08 17.86
C ALA A 335 9.17 -3.56 18.15
N ASN A 336 10.18 -2.82 17.69
CA ASN A 336 10.34 -1.39 18.01
C ASN A 336 9.35 -0.48 17.26
N VAL A 337 8.65 -1.00 16.25
CA VAL A 337 7.51 -0.34 15.61
C VAL A 337 6.25 -1.07 16.07
N ARG A 338 5.78 -0.72 17.28
CA ARG A 338 4.51 -1.20 17.83
C ARG A 338 3.38 -0.89 16.85
N THR A 339 2.82 -1.86 16.14
CA THR A 339 1.44 -1.69 15.64
C THR A 339 0.62 -2.97 15.52
N VAL A 340 1.22 -4.15 15.33
CA VAL A 340 0.43 -5.36 15.03
C VAL A 340 0.84 -6.55 15.88
N SER A 341 -0.06 -6.97 16.78
CA SER A 341 0.14 -8.17 17.58
C SER A 341 -0.11 -9.44 16.74
N ALA A 342 0.40 -10.60 17.18
CA ALA A 342 0.03 -11.89 16.56
C ALA A 342 -1.50 -12.13 16.57
N PRO A 343 -2.23 -11.82 17.67
CA PRO A 343 -3.69 -11.75 17.67
C PRO A 343 -4.31 -10.97 16.53
N ASP A 344 -3.82 -9.77 16.24
CA ASP A 344 -4.40 -8.91 15.20
C ASP A 344 -4.23 -9.51 13.80
N LEU A 345 -3.08 -10.12 13.53
CA LEU A 345 -2.85 -10.84 12.27
C LEU A 345 -3.78 -12.03 12.12
N VAL A 346 -3.94 -12.84 13.18
CA VAL A 346 -4.75 -14.06 13.16
C VAL A 346 -6.24 -13.73 13.00
N LYS A 347 -6.77 -12.74 13.74
CA LYS A 347 -8.17 -12.28 13.67
C LYS A 347 -8.57 -11.79 12.28
N VAL A 348 -7.61 -11.32 11.49
CA VAL A 348 -7.82 -10.80 10.14
C VAL A 348 -7.61 -11.89 9.09
N LEU A 349 -6.64 -12.78 9.30
CA LEU A 349 -6.28 -13.85 8.37
C LEU A 349 -7.32 -14.98 8.31
N LEU A 350 -7.78 -15.46 9.47
CA LEU A 350 -8.63 -16.66 9.53
C LEU A 350 -9.96 -16.48 8.77
N PRO A 351 -10.69 -15.36 8.90
CA PRO A 351 -11.90 -15.15 8.11
C PRO A 351 -11.66 -15.17 6.60
N ALA A 352 -10.52 -14.63 6.13
CA ALA A 352 -10.15 -14.69 4.72
C ALA A 352 -9.86 -16.13 4.27
N PHE A 353 -9.24 -16.95 5.12
CA PHE A 353 -8.99 -18.36 4.83
C PHE A 353 -10.27 -19.18 4.73
N LYS A 354 -11.21 -18.92 5.64
CA LYS A 354 -12.55 -19.51 5.60
C LYS A 354 -13.28 -19.13 4.30
N ALA A 355 -13.29 -17.86 3.94
CA ALA A 355 -13.92 -17.41 2.70
C ALA A 355 -13.29 -18.05 1.45
N MET A 356 -11.97 -18.23 1.42
CA MET A 356 -11.28 -18.96 0.35
C MET A 356 -11.66 -20.44 0.27
N SER A 357 -11.74 -21.13 1.42
CA SER A 357 -12.10 -22.55 1.44
C SER A 357 -13.57 -22.80 1.10
N GLU A 358 -14.45 -21.85 1.40
CA GLU A 358 -15.88 -21.91 1.04
C GLU A 358 -16.13 -21.54 -0.43
N ALA A 359 -15.47 -20.50 -0.95
CA ALA A 359 -15.70 -20.01 -2.31
C ALA A 359 -15.07 -20.91 -3.39
N ALA A 360 -13.92 -21.53 -3.12
CA ALA A 360 -13.21 -22.38 -4.08
C ALA A 360 -12.43 -23.51 -3.39
N PRO A 361 -13.12 -24.51 -2.79
CA PRO A 361 -12.49 -25.55 -1.97
C PRO A 361 -11.38 -26.32 -2.72
N ASP A 362 -11.62 -26.73 -3.96
CA ASP A 362 -10.65 -27.51 -4.75
C ASP A 362 -9.39 -26.70 -5.10
N LEU A 363 -9.55 -25.40 -5.35
CA LEU A 363 -8.43 -24.51 -5.63
C LEU A 363 -7.62 -24.27 -4.35
N PHE A 364 -8.31 -24.02 -3.23
CA PHE A 364 -7.70 -23.85 -1.92
C PHE A 364 -6.89 -25.09 -1.50
N ASP A 365 -7.46 -26.29 -1.62
CA ASP A 365 -6.79 -27.56 -1.28
C ASP A 365 -5.55 -27.82 -2.16
N ARG A 366 -5.65 -27.50 -3.45
CA ARG A 366 -4.53 -27.60 -4.39
C ARG A 366 -3.40 -26.63 -4.01
N LYS A 367 -3.72 -25.37 -3.71
CA LYS A 367 -2.73 -24.36 -3.32
C LYS A 367 -2.13 -24.69 -1.94
N LEU A 368 -2.91 -25.23 -0.99
CA LEU A 368 -2.38 -25.77 0.26
C LEU A 368 -1.40 -26.92 0.03
N SER A 369 -1.71 -27.83 -0.90
CA SER A 369 -0.82 -28.93 -1.25
C SER A 369 0.48 -28.45 -1.91
N GLN A 370 0.40 -27.41 -2.74
CA GLN A 370 1.53 -26.83 -3.45
C GLN A 370 2.43 -25.99 -2.54
N TYR A 371 1.83 -25.13 -1.71
CA TYR A 371 2.54 -24.09 -0.95
C TYR A 371 2.64 -24.38 0.55
N GLY A 372 1.90 -25.35 1.08
CA GLY A 372 1.81 -25.62 2.52
C GLY A 372 3.17 -25.85 3.18
N GLY A 373 4.04 -26.60 2.51
CA GLY A 373 5.40 -26.83 2.96
C GLY A 373 6.36 -25.68 2.64
N THR A 374 6.34 -25.17 1.40
CA THR A 374 7.32 -24.20 0.86
C THR A 374 7.17 -22.80 1.45
N LEU A 375 5.95 -22.40 1.78
CA LEU A 375 5.63 -21.13 2.45
C LEU A 375 5.35 -21.30 3.95
N ASP A 376 5.58 -22.50 4.49
CA ASP A 376 5.52 -22.75 5.93
C ASP A 376 4.14 -22.40 6.55
N VAL A 377 3.07 -22.76 5.84
CA VAL A 377 1.67 -22.53 6.26
C VAL A 377 1.42 -23.18 7.62
N VAL A 378 2.01 -24.35 7.87
CA VAL A 378 1.86 -25.09 9.13
C VAL A 378 2.32 -24.28 10.35
N SER A 379 3.38 -23.48 10.21
CA SER A 379 3.86 -22.61 11.31
C SER A 379 2.87 -21.49 11.62
N MET A 380 2.27 -20.92 10.58
CA MET A 380 1.22 -19.91 10.71
C MET A 380 -0.05 -20.50 11.34
N ILE A 381 -0.46 -21.71 10.96
CA ILE A 381 -1.61 -22.40 11.58
C ILE A 381 -1.32 -22.75 13.05
N GLY A 382 -0.15 -23.27 13.36
CA GLY A 382 0.25 -23.55 14.76
C GLY A 382 0.22 -22.29 15.63
N GLN A 383 0.68 -21.16 15.11
CA GLN A 383 0.57 -19.86 15.80
C GLN A 383 -0.89 -19.41 15.95
N SER A 384 -1.71 -19.59 14.91
CA SER A 384 -3.12 -19.23 14.93
C SER A 384 -3.88 -20.02 16.01
N ILE A 385 -3.62 -21.32 16.15
CA ILE A 385 -4.17 -22.17 17.21
C ILE A 385 -3.82 -21.63 18.59
N ILE A 386 -2.53 -21.36 18.85
CA ILE A 386 -2.07 -20.81 20.14
C ILE A 386 -2.82 -19.50 20.45
N THR A 387 -2.86 -18.60 19.48
CA THR A 387 -3.52 -17.29 19.62
C THR A 387 -5.02 -17.43 19.87
N VAL A 388 -5.73 -18.30 19.16
CA VAL A 388 -7.17 -18.56 19.37
C VAL A 388 -7.44 -19.04 20.80
N ILE A 389 -6.60 -19.94 21.34
CA ILE A 389 -6.74 -20.41 22.72
C ILE A 389 -6.45 -19.27 23.71
N GLU A 390 -5.35 -18.54 23.55
CA GLU A 390 -4.94 -17.46 24.46
C GLU A 390 -5.99 -16.33 24.54
N GLU A 391 -6.52 -15.94 23.38
CA GLU A 391 -7.50 -14.84 23.21
C GLU A 391 -8.95 -15.30 23.40
N LYS A 392 -9.20 -16.61 23.61
CA LYS A 392 -10.53 -17.23 23.79
C LYS A 392 -11.49 -17.00 22.59
N LEU A 393 -10.96 -17.06 21.37
CA LEU A 393 -11.72 -16.85 20.13
C LEU A 393 -12.45 -18.14 19.72
N GLN A 394 -13.53 -18.47 20.43
CA GLN A 394 -14.21 -19.76 20.25
C GLN A 394 -14.70 -20.00 18.82
N ASP A 395 -15.26 -18.96 18.20
CA ASP A 395 -15.83 -19.05 16.84
C ASP A 395 -14.76 -19.20 15.74
N ASP A 396 -13.50 -18.92 16.07
CA ASP A 396 -12.39 -18.95 15.11
C ASP A 396 -11.60 -20.26 15.13
N LEU A 397 -11.81 -21.16 16.10
CA LEU A 397 -10.99 -22.39 16.22
C LEU A 397 -11.19 -23.36 15.06
N ASP A 398 -12.41 -23.45 14.52
CA ASP A 398 -12.71 -24.41 13.46
C ASP A 398 -11.92 -24.13 12.18
N ILE A 399 -11.54 -22.87 11.93
CA ILE A 399 -10.81 -22.45 10.72
C ILE A 399 -9.39 -23.03 10.67
N PRO A 400 -8.48 -22.79 11.63
CA PRO A 400 -7.14 -23.37 11.59
C PRO A 400 -7.17 -24.90 11.69
N LEU A 401 -8.17 -25.49 12.36
CA LEU A 401 -8.33 -26.95 12.42
C LEU A 401 -8.77 -27.54 11.07
N ASP A 402 -9.69 -26.89 10.35
CA ASP A 402 -10.09 -27.29 9.00
C ASP A 402 -8.91 -27.21 8.02
N VAL A 403 -8.15 -26.10 8.05
CA VAL A 403 -6.95 -25.95 7.23
C VAL A 403 -5.92 -27.04 7.54
N LEU A 404 -5.71 -27.37 8.83
CA LEU A 404 -4.81 -28.44 9.25
C LEU A 404 -5.27 -29.81 8.71
N LYS A 405 -6.57 -30.09 8.79
CA LYS A 405 -7.18 -31.33 8.27
C LYS A 405 -7.04 -31.44 6.76
N ARG A 406 -7.22 -30.36 6.01
CA ARG A 406 -7.02 -30.33 4.54
C ARG A 406 -5.58 -30.63 4.15
N ILE A 407 -4.61 -30.06 4.87
CA ILE A 407 -3.19 -30.39 4.71
C ILE A 407 -2.95 -31.88 5.01
N GLN A 408 -3.55 -32.39 6.09
CA GLN A 408 -3.45 -33.79 6.51
C GLN A 408 -3.97 -34.76 5.43
N VAL A 409 -5.17 -34.53 4.91
CA VAL A 409 -5.80 -35.35 3.87
C VAL A 409 -4.96 -35.35 2.60
N SER A 410 -4.53 -34.17 2.15
CA SER A 410 -3.70 -34.02 0.96
C SER A 410 -2.37 -34.78 1.09
N THR A 411 -1.76 -34.71 2.27
CA THR A 411 -0.52 -35.44 2.59
C THR A 411 -0.73 -36.94 2.60
N ALA A 412 -1.80 -37.42 3.24
CA ALA A 412 -2.12 -38.85 3.29
C ALA A 412 -2.35 -39.42 1.88
N MET A 413 -3.08 -38.68 1.03
CA MET A 413 -3.32 -39.06 -0.35
C MET A 413 -2.03 -39.11 -1.19
N GLN A 414 -1.12 -38.16 -1.00
CA GLN A 414 0.21 -38.20 -1.64
C GLN A 414 0.99 -39.44 -1.22
N ARG A 415 1.00 -39.79 0.08
CA ARG A 415 1.70 -40.98 0.57
C ARG A 415 1.16 -42.29 0.00
N LEU A 416 -0.15 -42.38 -0.25
CA LEU A 416 -0.76 -43.55 -0.87
C LEU A 416 -0.36 -43.67 -2.35
N ARG A 417 -0.29 -42.54 -3.07
CA ARG A 417 0.11 -42.48 -4.48
C ARG A 417 1.60 -42.74 -4.69
N ASP A 418 2.45 -42.21 -3.82
CA ASP A 418 3.93 -42.25 -3.96
C ASP A 418 4.54 -43.58 -3.48
N SER A 419 3.79 -44.68 -3.50
CA SER A 419 4.28 -46.02 -3.14
C SER A 419 5.49 -46.48 -4.00
N ASN A 420 5.72 -45.81 -5.14
CA ASN A 420 6.89 -45.96 -6.01
C ASN A 420 7.87 -44.76 -5.94
N HIS A 421 8.60 -44.69 -4.82
CA HIS A 421 9.98 -44.21 -4.64
C HIS A 421 10.43 -42.75 -4.92
N SER A 422 9.62 -41.83 -5.43
CA SER A 422 9.98 -40.40 -5.43
C SER A 422 8.99 -39.57 -4.64
N GLN A 423 9.33 -39.24 -3.39
CA GLN A 423 8.55 -38.29 -2.60
C GLN A 423 8.48 -36.96 -3.35
N SER A 424 7.28 -36.45 -3.55
CA SER A 424 7.11 -35.11 -4.13
C SER A 424 7.90 -34.06 -3.34
N GLY A 425 8.48 -33.07 -4.02
CA GLY A 425 9.25 -32.02 -3.37
C GLY A 425 8.43 -31.27 -2.31
N SER A 426 7.14 -31.02 -2.58
CA SER A 426 6.19 -30.40 -1.65
C SER A 426 6.05 -31.20 -0.34
N TYR A 427 5.94 -32.53 -0.41
CA TYR A 427 5.91 -33.40 0.76
C TYR A 427 7.17 -33.25 1.62
N VAL A 428 8.35 -33.23 1.00
CA VAL A 428 9.63 -33.07 1.72
C VAL A 428 9.69 -31.73 2.47
N TYR A 429 9.25 -30.64 1.84
CA TYR A 429 9.16 -29.34 2.51
C TYR A 429 8.16 -29.37 3.66
N LEU A 430 7.01 -29.99 3.47
CA LEU A 430 5.96 -30.07 4.49
C LEU A 430 6.41 -30.91 5.70
N LEU A 431 6.99 -32.09 5.47
CA LEU A 431 7.56 -32.94 6.52
C LEU A 431 8.64 -32.18 7.31
N ARG A 432 9.52 -31.45 6.61
CA ARG A 432 10.59 -30.67 7.22
C ARG A 432 10.04 -29.54 8.09
N SER A 433 9.10 -28.76 7.56
CA SER A 433 8.46 -27.66 8.29
C SER A 433 7.70 -28.20 9.51
N THR A 434 6.96 -29.30 9.35
CA THR A 434 6.20 -29.95 10.42
C THR A 434 7.11 -30.50 11.53
N THR A 435 8.09 -31.34 11.21
CA THR A 435 9.05 -31.90 12.18
C THR A 435 9.71 -30.83 13.02
N ARG A 436 9.97 -29.67 12.40
CA ARG A 436 10.62 -28.54 13.07
C ARG A 436 9.73 -27.91 14.14
N ILE A 437 8.44 -27.68 13.86
CA ILE A 437 7.59 -26.88 14.75
C ILE A 437 6.69 -27.71 15.66
N TRP A 438 6.47 -28.98 15.32
CA TRP A 438 5.40 -29.77 15.90
C TRP A 438 5.50 -29.86 17.42
N HIS A 439 6.68 -30.23 17.94
CA HIS A 439 6.93 -30.34 19.39
C HIS A 439 6.81 -29.00 20.11
N ASP A 440 7.27 -27.91 19.49
CA ASP A 440 7.26 -26.60 20.13
C ASP A 440 5.85 -26.02 20.21
N THR A 441 5.05 -26.21 19.15
CA THR A 441 3.63 -25.82 19.15
C THR A 441 2.86 -26.66 20.15
N LEU A 442 3.08 -27.98 20.19
CA LEU A 442 2.45 -28.87 21.17
C LEU A 442 2.75 -28.44 22.61
N LEU A 443 4.02 -28.17 22.91
CA LEU A 443 4.44 -27.69 24.22
C LEU A 443 3.86 -26.30 24.54
N ALA A 444 3.75 -25.41 23.55
CA ALA A 444 3.13 -24.11 23.73
C ALA A 444 1.65 -24.24 24.08
N ILE A 445 0.89 -25.06 23.35
CA ILE A 445 -0.52 -25.36 23.65
C ILE A 445 -0.64 -25.95 25.06
N ASP A 446 0.19 -26.93 25.40
CA ASP A 446 0.18 -27.59 26.72
C ASP A 446 0.46 -26.61 27.88
N LYS A 447 1.38 -25.65 27.69
CA LYS A 447 1.71 -24.64 28.70
C LYS A 447 0.59 -23.63 28.96
N ILE A 448 -0.39 -23.48 28.06
CA ILE A 448 -1.51 -22.56 28.28
C ILE A 448 -2.35 -23.04 29.46
N ARG A 449 -2.40 -22.21 30.52
CA ARG A 449 -3.26 -22.45 31.69
C ARG A 449 -4.67 -21.94 31.38
N ALA A 450 -5.61 -22.86 31.14
CA ALA A 450 -6.98 -22.52 30.84
C ALA A 450 -7.66 -21.78 32.02
N LYS A 451 -8.23 -20.61 31.75
CA LYS A 451 -8.90 -19.74 32.72
C LYS A 451 -10.40 -20.03 32.87
N GLY A 452 -10.93 -21.05 32.19
CA GLY A 452 -12.35 -21.43 32.23
C GLY A 452 -12.68 -22.63 31.33
N ALA A 453 -13.92 -23.10 31.41
CA ALA A 453 -14.37 -24.30 30.68
C ALA A 453 -14.29 -24.13 29.15
N GLY A 454 -14.67 -22.98 28.61
CA GLY A 454 -14.57 -22.69 27.17
C GLY A 454 -13.14 -22.77 26.65
N GLN A 455 -12.19 -22.08 27.30
CA GLN A 455 -10.78 -22.11 26.92
C GLN A 455 -10.15 -23.51 27.08
N ARG A 456 -10.60 -24.28 28.08
CA ARG A 456 -10.18 -25.69 28.25
C ARG A 456 -10.62 -26.54 27.06
N ARG A 457 -11.87 -26.40 26.61
CA ARG A 457 -12.37 -27.11 25.40
C ARG A 457 -11.54 -26.75 24.16
N LEU A 458 -11.23 -25.46 23.95
CA LEU A 458 -10.38 -25.03 22.84
C LEU A 458 -8.99 -25.68 22.90
N LYS A 459 -8.37 -25.68 24.08
CA LYS A 459 -7.06 -26.31 24.31
C LYS A 459 -7.11 -27.81 24.03
N ASP A 460 -8.10 -28.52 24.59
CA ASP A 460 -8.21 -29.97 24.46
C ASP A 460 -8.44 -30.38 23.00
N ALA A 461 -9.34 -29.71 22.28
CA ALA A 461 -9.56 -29.92 20.85
C ALA A 461 -8.29 -29.65 20.02
N SER A 462 -7.59 -28.57 20.33
CA SER A 462 -6.33 -28.21 19.66
C SER A 462 -5.22 -29.24 19.89
N LEU A 463 -5.10 -29.77 21.11
CA LEU A 463 -4.14 -30.84 21.43
C LEU A 463 -4.43 -32.11 20.63
N VAL A 464 -5.71 -32.52 20.55
CA VAL A 464 -6.12 -33.70 19.76
C VAL A 464 -5.77 -33.49 18.28
N ALA A 465 -6.23 -32.39 17.68
CA ALA A 465 -6.00 -32.13 16.27
C ALA A 465 -4.50 -32.00 15.92
N TRP A 466 -3.71 -31.35 16.77
CA TRP A 466 -2.27 -31.20 16.54
C TRP A 466 -1.51 -32.54 16.67
N ARG A 467 -1.95 -33.43 17.57
CA ARG A 467 -1.43 -34.80 17.68
C ARG A 467 -1.77 -35.63 16.45
N ASP A 468 -3.03 -35.59 16.02
CA ASP A 468 -3.50 -36.31 14.84
C ASP A 468 -2.73 -35.88 13.60
N TYR A 469 -2.50 -34.58 13.44
CA TYR A 469 -1.64 -34.05 12.37
C TYR A 469 -0.20 -34.60 12.43
N GLY A 470 0.41 -34.62 13.62
CA GLY A 470 1.76 -35.18 13.80
C GLY A 470 1.87 -36.67 13.48
N SER A 471 0.81 -37.43 13.74
CA SER A 471 0.75 -38.87 13.47
C SER A 471 0.92 -39.20 11.98
N VAL A 472 0.46 -38.33 11.08
CA VAL A 472 0.64 -38.48 9.62
C VAL A 472 2.10 -38.45 9.20
N PHE A 473 2.96 -37.85 10.02
CA PHE A 473 4.41 -37.81 9.82
C PHE A 473 5.18 -38.74 10.76
N ASN A 474 4.49 -39.65 11.47
CA ASN A 474 5.07 -40.54 12.48
C ASN A 474 5.80 -39.80 13.63
N LEU A 475 5.38 -38.59 13.95
CA LEU A 475 5.95 -37.84 15.07
C LEU A 475 5.37 -38.37 16.40
N LYS A 476 6.24 -38.57 17.40
CA LYS A 476 5.88 -39.12 18.72
C LYS A 476 6.28 -38.16 19.82
N GLU A 477 5.40 -37.92 20.79
CA GLU A 477 5.68 -37.03 21.93
C GLU A 477 6.90 -37.49 22.77
N SER A 478 7.16 -38.80 22.83
CA SER A 478 8.30 -39.36 23.55
C SER A 478 9.64 -39.00 22.93
N ILE A 479 9.68 -38.66 21.64
CA ILE A 479 10.89 -38.26 20.93
C ILE A 479 10.96 -36.74 20.97
N ARG A 480 11.75 -36.17 21.88
CA ARG A 480 11.92 -34.71 21.95
C ARG A 480 12.84 -34.21 20.84
N ASN A 481 12.31 -34.09 19.62
CA ASN A 481 12.92 -33.30 18.57
C ASN A 481 12.59 -31.82 18.80
N HIS A 482 13.08 -31.24 19.90
CA HIS A 482 13.13 -29.79 20.03
C HIS A 482 14.13 -29.30 18.99
N SER A 483 13.63 -28.97 17.81
CA SER A 483 14.27 -28.00 16.95
C SER A 483 14.32 -26.74 17.81
N ALA A 484 15.42 -26.55 18.54
CA ALA A 484 15.54 -25.37 19.38
C ALA A 484 15.19 -24.19 18.46
N LYS A 485 14.14 -23.44 18.82
CA LYS A 485 13.85 -22.09 18.27
C LYS A 485 14.98 -21.13 18.63
N THR A 486 16.19 -21.63 18.75
CA THR A 486 17.39 -20.85 18.85
C THR A 486 17.65 -20.34 17.45
N PRO A 487 17.81 -19.03 17.31
CA PRO A 487 18.48 -18.44 16.18
C PRO A 487 19.77 -19.18 15.90
N SER A 488 20.30 -18.97 14.70
CA SER A 488 21.65 -19.44 14.41
C SER A 488 22.59 -19.00 15.53
N LYS A 489 23.44 -19.91 16.01
CA LYS A 489 24.46 -19.56 16.99
C LYS A 489 25.59 -18.86 16.25
N LEU A 490 26.13 -17.80 16.83
CA LEU A 490 27.35 -17.18 16.33
C LEU A 490 28.43 -18.26 16.37
N SER A 491 29.03 -18.56 15.21
CA SER A 491 30.19 -19.45 15.15
C SER A 491 31.43 -18.59 15.21
N ASP A 492 32.30 -18.83 16.20
CA ASP A 492 33.61 -18.19 16.26
C ASP A 492 34.58 -18.76 15.21
N LYS A 493 34.27 -19.94 14.67
CA LYS A 493 35.14 -20.70 13.76
C LYS A 493 34.64 -20.74 12.32
N SER A 494 33.37 -20.42 12.09
CA SER A 494 32.75 -20.57 10.77
C SER A 494 32.26 -19.21 10.27
N PRO A 495 32.65 -18.82 9.05
CA PRO A 495 32.14 -17.60 8.45
C PRO A 495 30.63 -17.71 8.18
N TYR A 496 29.95 -16.57 8.09
CA TYR A 496 28.48 -16.50 8.01
C TYR A 496 27.87 -17.35 6.88
N TRP A 497 28.59 -17.53 5.76
CA TRP A 497 28.12 -18.33 4.62
C TRP A 497 28.11 -19.84 4.90
N LYS A 498 28.81 -20.32 5.92
CA LYS A 498 28.78 -21.71 6.39
C LYS A 498 27.76 -21.94 7.52
N ILE A 499 27.17 -20.86 8.06
CA ILE A 499 26.11 -20.95 9.08
C ILE A 499 24.78 -21.20 8.39
N LYS A 500 23.90 -22.00 9.01
CA LYS A 500 22.54 -22.20 8.52
C LYS A 500 21.84 -20.83 8.37
N LYS A 501 21.34 -20.54 7.18
CA LYS A 501 20.67 -19.25 6.87
C LYS A 501 19.37 -19.14 7.66
N ARG A 502 19.41 -18.46 8.80
CA ARG A 502 18.28 -18.13 9.68
C ARG A 502 18.48 -16.73 10.25
N CYS A 503 17.40 -16.09 10.67
CA CYS A 503 17.48 -14.80 11.33
C CYS A 503 18.03 -14.97 12.74
N PHE A 504 18.95 -14.11 13.14
CA PHE A 504 19.54 -14.11 14.47
C PHE A 504 18.62 -13.54 15.56
N SER A 505 17.65 -12.71 15.20
CA SER A 505 16.63 -12.21 16.13
C SER A 505 15.68 -13.33 16.59
N ASN A 506 15.65 -13.63 17.89
CA ASN A 506 14.80 -14.67 18.52
C ASN A 506 13.30 -14.51 18.23
N GLU A 507 12.83 -13.27 18.07
CA GLU A 507 11.41 -12.96 17.89
C GLU A 507 10.96 -13.06 16.42
N CYS A 508 11.92 -13.09 15.51
CA CYS A 508 11.66 -13.14 14.08
C CYS A 508 11.16 -14.52 13.65
N ALA A 509 10.09 -14.60 12.86
CA ALA A 509 9.62 -15.87 12.29
C ALA A 509 10.72 -16.56 11.45
N CYS A 510 11.63 -15.82 10.82
CA CYS A 510 12.77 -16.39 10.09
C CYS A 510 13.92 -16.94 10.95
N SER A 511 13.86 -16.79 12.28
CA SER A 511 14.78 -17.52 13.16
C SER A 511 14.44 -19.01 13.21
N VAL A 512 13.17 -19.34 12.99
CA VAL A 512 12.64 -20.70 12.96
C VAL A 512 12.36 -21.16 11.53
N ALA A 513 11.80 -20.31 10.67
CA ALA A 513 11.40 -20.58 9.29
C ALA A 513 12.60 -20.82 8.33
N TYR A 514 12.37 -21.53 7.22
CA TYR A 514 13.41 -21.78 6.21
C TYR A 514 13.68 -20.49 5.41
N PRO A 515 14.92 -20.22 4.97
CA PRO A 515 15.33 -18.97 4.35
C PRO A 515 14.70 -18.59 2.99
N THR A 516 13.77 -19.38 2.46
CA THR A 516 13.20 -19.15 1.12
C THR A 516 12.42 -17.84 1.03
N LEU A 517 11.85 -17.36 2.13
CA LEU A 517 10.98 -16.18 2.14
C LEU A 517 11.74 -14.84 2.13
N HIS A 518 12.97 -14.79 2.63
CA HIS A 518 13.71 -13.54 2.79
C HIS A 518 15.17 -13.66 2.34
N LYS A 519 15.67 -12.59 1.70
CA LYS A 519 17.10 -12.40 1.51
C LYS A 519 17.73 -12.04 2.85
N PHE A 520 18.69 -12.85 3.28
CA PHE A 520 19.46 -12.58 4.50
C PHE A 520 20.56 -11.59 4.22
N ARG A 521 20.71 -10.65 5.15
CA ARG A 521 21.79 -9.67 5.19
C ARG A 521 22.70 -10.00 6.35
N VAL A 522 23.99 -9.81 6.10
CA VAL A 522 25.03 -10.00 7.10
C VAL A 522 25.03 -8.81 8.05
N CYS A 523 25.21 -9.07 9.34
CA CYS A 523 25.40 -8.04 10.34
C CYS A 523 26.60 -7.15 9.98
N LYS A 524 26.36 -5.86 9.71
CA LYS A 524 27.45 -4.91 9.39
C LYS A 524 28.45 -4.71 10.55
N GLY A 525 28.05 -5.03 11.78
CA GLY A 525 28.90 -4.85 12.96
C GLY A 525 29.85 -6.01 13.22
N CYS A 526 29.39 -7.26 13.11
CA CYS A 526 30.19 -8.44 13.47
C CYS A 526 30.49 -9.37 12.30
N TYR A 527 29.81 -9.22 11.16
CA TYR A 527 29.89 -10.09 9.98
C TYR A 527 29.62 -11.59 10.23
N ARG A 528 29.09 -11.96 11.39
CA ARG A 528 28.87 -13.36 11.81
C ARG A 528 27.40 -13.73 11.98
N ALA A 529 26.51 -12.74 12.02
CA ALA A 529 25.07 -12.96 12.10
C ALA A 529 24.36 -12.62 10.80
N LEU A 530 23.26 -13.33 10.57
CA LEU A 530 22.36 -13.12 9.45
C LEU A 530 21.02 -12.60 9.95
N TYR A 531 20.47 -11.60 9.28
CA TYR A 531 19.16 -11.04 9.58
C TYR A 531 18.32 -10.99 8.31
N CYS A 532 17.03 -11.27 8.40
CA CYS A 532 16.13 -11.06 7.27
C CYS A 532 15.84 -9.56 7.06
N SER A 533 15.92 -8.75 8.13
CA SER A 533 15.68 -7.32 8.06
C SER A 533 16.69 -6.48 8.87
N ALA A 534 16.87 -5.20 8.51
CA ALA A 534 17.68 -4.26 9.29
C ALA A 534 17.02 -4.01 10.66
N LYS A 535 15.69 -4.12 10.74
CA LYS A 535 14.94 -4.05 11.98
C LYS A 535 15.22 -5.24 12.89
N CYS A 536 15.27 -6.46 12.35
CA CYS A 536 15.70 -7.62 13.12
C CYS A 536 17.13 -7.46 13.64
N GLN A 537 18.02 -6.88 12.84
CA GLN A 537 19.37 -6.55 13.30
C GLN A 537 19.33 -5.53 14.43
N ALA A 538 18.57 -4.43 14.30
CA ALA A 538 18.47 -3.40 15.32
C ALA A 538 17.87 -3.93 16.64
N ALA A 539 16.79 -4.70 16.55
CA ALA A 539 16.16 -5.33 17.72
C ALA A 539 17.12 -6.29 18.43
N ASP A 540 17.80 -7.18 17.69
CA ASP A 540 18.80 -8.08 18.30
C ASP A 540 20.01 -7.30 18.86
N TRP A 541 20.37 -6.19 18.22
CA TRP A 541 21.43 -5.29 18.66
C TRP A 541 21.18 -4.70 20.04
N GLU A 542 19.95 -4.26 20.29
CA GLU A 542 19.51 -3.69 21.57
C GLU A 542 19.43 -4.75 22.68
N VAL A 543 19.02 -5.98 22.36
CA VAL A 543 18.86 -7.08 23.34
C VAL A 543 20.19 -7.71 23.77
N GLY A 544 21.32 -7.34 23.13
CA GLY A 544 22.66 -7.68 23.64
C GLY A 544 23.68 -8.08 22.59
N HIS A 545 23.33 -8.16 21.30
CA HIS A 545 24.31 -8.46 20.24
C HIS A 545 25.49 -7.48 20.21
N ARG A 546 25.25 -6.22 20.61
CA ARG A 546 26.29 -5.20 20.74
C ARG A 546 27.47 -5.66 21.60
N ALA A 547 27.20 -6.38 22.69
CA ALA A 547 28.22 -6.87 23.61
C ALA A 547 29.14 -7.94 22.97
N THR A 548 28.65 -8.66 21.97
CA THR A 548 29.43 -9.69 21.27
C THR A 548 30.45 -9.07 20.30
N ARG A 549 30.24 -7.84 19.82
CA ARG A 549 31.21 -7.12 18.99
C ARG A 549 32.48 -6.74 19.75
N ALA A 550 32.35 -6.31 21.01
CA ALA A 550 33.50 -5.89 21.83
C ALA A 550 34.54 -7.03 21.96
N ARG A 551 34.07 -8.26 22.19
CA ARG A 551 34.93 -9.44 22.36
C ARG A 551 35.69 -9.87 21.11
N VAL A 552 35.19 -9.53 19.92
CA VAL A 552 35.85 -9.91 18.65
C VAL A 552 37.01 -8.96 18.33
N HIS A 553 36.91 -7.69 18.73
CA HIS A 553 38.02 -6.73 18.58
C HIS A 553 39.15 -6.98 19.60
N ASP A 554 38.83 -7.46 20.81
CA ASP A 554 39.85 -7.72 21.83
C ASP A 554 40.61 -9.05 21.64
N GLY A 555 40.08 -9.97 20.82
CA GLY A 555 40.63 -11.33 20.64
C GLY A 555 41.31 -11.61 19.30
N LEU A 556 41.24 -10.69 18.33
CA LEU A 556 41.92 -10.82 17.04
C LEU A 556 43.10 -9.86 17.01
N GLY A 557 44.27 -10.35 17.43
CA GLY A 557 45.54 -9.73 17.05
C GLY A 557 45.59 -9.59 15.53
N GLU A 558 45.92 -8.38 15.07
CA GLU A 558 46.23 -7.96 13.70
C GLU A 558 45.81 -8.94 12.59
N PHE A 559 44.55 -8.85 12.14
CA PHE A 559 44.15 -9.45 10.87
C PHE A 559 44.32 -8.43 9.74
N VAL A 560 45.03 -8.88 8.70
CA VAL A 560 45.61 -8.16 7.55
C VAL A 560 44.69 -7.11 6.88
N PRO A 561 45.19 -5.89 6.58
CA PRO A 561 44.47 -4.89 5.80
C PRO A 561 44.54 -5.24 4.30
N GLY A 562 43.40 -5.57 3.71
CA GLY A 562 43.29 -5.83 2.27
C GLY A 562 41.91 -5.56 1.68
N VAL A 563 41.02 -4.90 2.43
CA VAL A 563 39.76 -4.39 1.90
C VAL A 563 39.76 -2.89 2.15
N ASP A 564 39.85 -2.15 1.05
CA ASP A 564 39.93 -0.70 0.97
C ASP A 564 38.82 -0.05 1.82
N GLN A 565 39.18 0.51 2.98
CA GLN A 565 38.28 1.18 3.92
C GLN A 565 38.01 2.65 3.52
N THR A 566 38.27 3.02 2.27
CA THR A 566 38.19 4.42 1.83
C THR A 566 36.77 4.88 1.46
N VAL A 567 35.73 4.04 1.66
CA VAL A 567 34.32 4.42 1.42
C VAL A 567 33.44 4.13 2.65
N ALA A 568 33.79 4.73 3.80
CA ALA A 568 32.88 4.72 4.96
C ALA A 568 33.12 5.92 5.90
N ARG A 569 33.29 7.14 5.37
CA ARG A 569 33.20 8.37 6.16
C ARG A 569 32.53 9.47 5.35
N SER A 570 31.21 9.54 5.47
CA SER A 570 30.35 10.74 5.34
C SER A 570 28.94 10.23 5.07
N VAL A 571 28.06 10.26 6.07
CA VAL A 571 26.70 10.86 6.02
C VAL A 571 26.20 10.85 7.46
N ASP A 572 26.56 11.88 8.21
CA ASP A 572 25.78 12.41 9.32
C ASP A 572 26.02 13.92 9.28
N GLY A 573 25.05 14.67 8.77
CA GLY A 573 25.15 16.12 8.60
C GLY A 573 24.36 16.61 7.40
N GLY A 574 23.44 17.55 7.64
CA GLY A 574 22.46 18.03 6.67
C GLY A 574 23.05 18.57 5.36
N LEU A 575 22.22 18.50 4.31
CA LEU A 575 22.46 19.19 3.05
C LEU A 575 22.52 20.71 3.29
N THR A 576 23.73 21.26 3.30
CA THR A 576 23.97 22.65 2.91
C THR A 576 24.47 22.61 1.47
N VAL A 577 23.62 22.93 0.50
CA VAL A 577 24.02 23.08 -0.90
C VAL A 577 24.66 24.45 -1.06
N LEU A 578 25.99 24.48 -1.20
CA LEU A 578 26.69 25.64 -1.74
C LEU A 578 26.40 25.69 -3.25
N ALA A 579 25.70 26.76 -3.65
CA ALA A 579 25.39 27.08 -5.03
C ALA A 579 26.67 27.43 -5.80
N ALA A 580 26.99 26.65 -6.82
CA ALA A 580 27.89 27.07 -7.89
C ALA A 580 27.05 27.59 -9.06
N THR A 581 27.26 28.86 -9.38
CA THR A 581 26.71 29.61 -10.52
C THR A 581 27.11 28.98 -11.87
N MET A 582 26.11 28.68 -12.72
CA MET A 582 26.23 28.37 -14.15
C MET A 582 24.92 28.84 -14.86
N PRO A 583 24.96 29.17 -16.17
CA PRO A 583 24.25 30.32 -16.75
C PRO A 583 22.78 30.09 -17.09
N ALA A 584 22.07 31.22 -17.21
CA ALA A 584 20.66 31.34 -17.53
C ALA A 584 20.33 30.78 -18.93
N GLY A 585 19.33 29.89 -19.00
CA GLY A 585 18.71 29.48 -20.26
C GLY A 585 18.41 27.99 -20.39
N VAL A 586 17.62 27.42 -19.48
CA VAL A 586 16.97 26.11 -19.70
C VAL A 586 15.55 26.17 -19.12
N THR A 587 14.56 25.85 -19.95
CA THR A 587 13.12 25.92 -19.66
C THR A 587 12.65 24.75 -18.80
N GLY A 588 11.59 24.97 -18.01
CA GLY A 588 11.20 24.19 -16.83
C GLY A 588 10.66 22.77 -17.03
N ILE A 589 10.70 22.18 -18.23
CA ILE A 589 10.08 20.87 -18.51
C ILE A 589 11.10 19.71 -18.52
N GLU A 590 12.39 19.96 -18.72
CA GLU A 590 13.42 18.89 -18.73
C GLU A 590 13.95 18.54 -17.32
N ARG A 591 13.63 19.35 -16.30
CA ARG A 591 14.12 19.14 -14.92
C ARG A 591 13.43 17.99 -14.18
N ALA A 592 12.25 17.57 -14.63
CA ALA A 592 11.49 16.47 -14.02
C ALA A 592 11.87 15.08 -14.56
N GLY A 593 12.48 14.98 -15.75
CA GLY A 593 12.86 13.70 -16.36
C GLY A 593 14.22 13.15 -15.93
N LEU A 594 15.17 14.03 -15.55
CA LEU A 594 16.55 13.63 -15.31
C LEU A 594 16.83 13.01 -13.93
N ASN A 595 15.92 13.16 -12.96
CA ASN A 595 16.03 12.47 -11.67
C ASN A 595 15.59 10.99 -11.73
N ALA A 596 15.05 10.51 -12.86
CA ALA A 596 14.58 9.13 -13.03
C ALA A 596 15.63 8.16 -13.60
N VAL A 597 16.76 8.66 -14.14
CA VAL A 597 17.74 7.85 -14.87
C VAL A 597 18.95 7.44 -14.02
N ALA A 598 19.15 8.04 -12.84
CA ALA A 598 20.31 7.77 -11.99
C ALA A 598 20.22 6.50 -11.10
N ASN A 599 19.15 5.69 -11.21
CA ASN A 599 18.87 4.58 -10.28
C ASN A 599 19.01 3.16 -10.86
N THR A 600 19.57 2.98 -12.05
CA THR A 600 19.90 1.63 -12.56
C THR A 600 21.36 1.30 -12.25
N GLY A 601 21.64 1.03 -10.98
CA GLY A 601 22.89 0.42 -10.53
C GLY A 601 22.93 -1.06 -10.95
N GLY A 602 23.97 -1.42 -11.71
CA GLY A 602 24.21 -2.80 -12.15
C GLY A 602 24.65 -3.72 -11.00
N ALA A 603 24.18 -4.96 -11.05
CA ALA A 603 24.83 -6.12 -10.43
C ALA A 603 24.34 -7.45 -11.05
N ASP A 604 25.33 -8.32 -11.27
CA ASP A 604 25.36 -9.79 -11.30
C ASP A 604 24.79 -10.60 -12.48
N ASN A 605 25.73 -11.04 -13.32
CA ASN A 605 25.61 -12.06 -14.37
C ASN A 605 25.34 -13.49 -13.83
N GLU A 606 25.43 -13.76 -12.53
CA GLU A 606 25.28 -15.11 -11.95
C GLU A 606 23.81 -15.58 -11.85
N PHE A 607 22.83 -14.68 -12.01
CA PHE A 607 21.40 -15.02 -11.90
C PHE A 607 20.76 -15.40 -13.25
N ARG A 608 21.44 -15.15 -14.38
CA ARG A 608 20.94 -15.48 -15.72
C ARG A 608 21.02 -16.99 -16.01
N GLU A 609 22.01 -17.70 -15.48
CA GLU A 609 22.16 -19.14 -15.69
C GLU A 609 21.08 -19.95 -14.96
N LEU A 610 20.67 -19.52 -13.76
CA LEU A 610 19.64 -20.21 -12.97
C LEU A 610 18.20 -20.03 -13.52
N TYR A 611 17.98 -19.06 -14.41
CA TYR A 611 16.70 -18.84 -15.09
C TYR A 611 16.68 -19.43 -16.51
N ALA A 612 17.84 -19.57 -17.17
CA ALA A 612 17.95 -20.24 -18.45
C ALA A 612 17.58 -21.73 -18.36
N ASP A 613 17.97 -22.42 -17.29
CA ASP A 613 17.63 -23.83 -17.06
C ASP A 613 16.14 -24.09 -16.81
N ARG A 614 15.38 -23.07 -16.39
CA ARG A 614 13.92 -23.17 -16.20
C ARG A 614 13.12 -22.91 -17.46
N LEU A 615 13.68 -22.18 -18.42
CA LEU A 615 13.05 -21.93 -19.72
C LEU A 615 13.38 -23.06 -20.73
N ALA A 616 14.49 -23.77 -20.56
CA ALA A 616 14.84 -24.93 -21.39
C ALA A 616 14.05 -26.23 -21.06
N ALA A 617 13.15 -26.20 -20.06
CA ALA A 617 12.34 -27.35 -19.65
C ALA A 617 10.84 -27.22 -20.03
N VAL A 618 10.49 -26.24 -20.89
CA VAL A 618 9.13 -26.02 -21.39
C VAL A 618 9.12 -25.93 -22.93
N ASP A 619 9.99 -26.67 -23.61
CA ASP A 619 9.85 -27.03 -25.03
C ASP A 619 9.83 -28.55 -25.19
#